data_AF-A0A970ARR8-F1
#
_entry.id   AF-A0A970ARR8-F1
#
_cell.length_a   1.000
_cell.length_b   1.000
_cell.length_c   1.000
_cell.angle_alpha   90.00
_cell.angle_beta   90.00
_cell.angle_gamma   90.00
#
_symmetry.space_group_name_H-M   'P 1'
#
loop_
_entity.id
_entity.type
_entity.pdbx_description
1 polymer ?
#
loop_
_entity_poly.entity_id
_entity_poly.type
_entity_poly.pdbx_seq_one_letter_code
_entity_poly.pdbx_strand_id
1 'polypeptide(L)'
;MGLNYIIALQGTFPSPNEGGVDNTFIGEVKLFAGNFAPRGFAFAAGQPLSITQNTALFAVIGTTYGGDGRINFALPDLRGRTPVGTGGSVNLGQRLP
;
A
#
# COMPACT_ATOMS: atom_id res chain seq x y z
N MET A 1 -2.91 21.20 3.67
CA MET A 1 -2.38 20.38 2.56
C MET A 1 -1.41 19.39 3.14
N GLY A 2 -1.73 18.11 3.13
CA GLY A 2 -0.93 17.05 3.72
C GLY A 2 -0.45 16.08 2.66
N LEU A 3 0.66 15.38 2.94
CA LEU A 3 1.13 14.29 2.10
C LEU A 3 0.17 13.11 2.27
N ASN A 4 -0.37 12.62 1.15
CA ASN A 4 -1.21 11.44 1.11
C ASN A 4 -0.36 10.21 0.78
N TYR A 5 -0.79 9.04 1.23
CA TYR A 5 -0.15 7.79 0.82
C TYR A 5 -0.97 7.15 -0.30
N ILE A 6 -0.30 6.79 -1.40
CA ILE A 6 -0.87 6.01 -2.49
C ILE A 6 -0.22 4.63 -2.52
N ILE A 7 -1.00 3.62 -2.89
CA ILE A 7 -0.55 2.24 -3.11
C ILE A 7 -0.73 1.88 -4.57
N ALA A 8 0.26 1.21 -5.14
CA ALA A 8 0.21 0.70 -6.50
C ALA A 8 -0.75 -0.51 -6.60
N LEU A 9 -1.81 -0.35 -7.40
CA LEU A 9 -2.76 -1.43 -7.72
C LEU A 9 -2.28 -2.29 -8.90
N GLN A 10 -1.40 -1.73 -9.72
CA GLN A 10 -0.87 -2.29 -10.95
C GLN A 10 0.65 -2.06 -10.93
N GLY A 11 1.41 -2.93 -11.58
CA GLY A 11 2.88 -2.86 -11.58
C GLY A 11 3.50 -4.19 -11.96
N THR A 12 4.82 -4.26 -11.96
CA THR A 12 5.52 -5.53 -12.15
C THR A 12 5.44 -6.30 -10.84
N PHE A 13 5.09 -7.58 -10.91
CA PHE A 13 5.31 -8.48 -9.77
C PHE A 13 6.81 -8.46 -9.46
N PRO A 14 7.25 -8.51 -8.18
CA PRO A 14 8.67 -8.44 -7.84
C PRO A 14 9.43 -9.64 -8.45
N SER A 15 9.95 -9.41 -9.66
CA SER A 15 10.91 -10.25 -10.35
C SER A 15 12.21 -9.46 -10.40
N PRO A 16 13.35 -10.03 -9.96
CA PRO A 16 14.64 -9.34 -9.92
C PRO A 16 15.13 -8.82 -11.29
N ASN A 17 14.51 -9.21 -12.40
CA ASN A 17 15.07 -9.08 -13.75
C ASN A 17 14.27 -8.19 -14.72
N GLU A 18 13.19 -7.53 -14.30
CA GLU A 18 12.31 -6.73 -15.18
C GLU A 18 12.29 -5.24 -14.79
N GLY A 19 13.46 -4.61 -14.85
CA GLY A 19 13.62 -3.16 -14.66
C GLY A 19 13.10 -2.35 -15.85
N GLY A 20 11.78 -2.17 -15.94
CA GLY A 20 11.15 -1.17 -16.80
C GLY A 20 11.29 0.23 -16.18
N VAL A 21 11.30 1.27 -17.02
CA VAL A 21 11.47 2.69 -16.62
C VAL A 21 10.40 3.22 -15.64
N ASP A 22 9.33 2.45 -15.41
CA ASP A 22 8.30 2.67 -14.40
C ASP A 22 8.32 1.55 -13.35
N ASN A 23 9.46 1.34 -12.67
CA ASN A 23 9.70 0.24 -11.72
C ASN A 23 8.87 0.37 -10.41
N THR A 24 7.54 0.40 -10.53
CA THR A 24 6.59 0.35 -9.43
C THR A 24 6.23 -1.10 -9.16
N PHE A 25 6.55 -1.58 -7.97
CA PHE A 25 6.11 -2.90 -7.54
C PHE A 25 4.63 -2.87 -7.16
N ILE A 26 3.89 -3.94 -7.47
CA ILE A 26 2.50 -4.08 -7.00
C ILE A 26 2.51 -4.06 -5.46
N GLY A 27 1.67 -3.22 -4.85
CA GLY A 27 1.64 -3.02 -3.40
C GLY A 27 2.65 -2.01 -2.86
N GLU A 28 3.46 -1.37 -3.71
CA GLU A 28 4.36 -0.29 -3.31
C GLU A 28 3.57 0.92 -2.80
N VAL A 29 3.95 1.43 -1.63
CA VAL A 29 3.35 2.62 -1.01
C VAL A 29 4.27 3.82 -1.21
N LYS A 30 3.74 4.89 -1.80
CA LYS A 30 4.45 6.14 -2.06
C LYS A 30 3.76 7.34 -1.41
N LEU A 31 4.57 8.32 -1.00
CA LEU A 31 4.09 9.63 -0.59
C LEU A 31 3.68 10.42 -1.83
N PHE A 32 2.49 11.01 -1.80
CA PHE A 32 1.88 11.72 -2.90
C PHE A 32 1.31 13.05 -2.40
N ALA A 33 1.80 14.15 -2.98
CA ALA A 33 1.38 15.50 -2.60
C ALA A 33 0.07 15.93 -3.26
N GLY A 34 -0.50 15.13 -4.17
CA GLY A 34 -1.76 15.43 -4.83
C GLY A 34 -2.99 14.92 -4.08
N ASN A 35 -4.16 15.44 -4.46
CA ASN A 35 -5.46 15.09 -3.88
C ASN A 35 -6.26 14.10 -4.74
N PHE A 36 -5.65 13.54 -5.80
CA PHE A 36 -6.26 12.57 -6.70
C PHE A 36 -5.31 11.41 -6.99
N ALA A 37 -5.77 10.17 -6.86
CA ALA A 37 -4.95 8.99 -7.14
C ALA A 37 -4.84 8.77 -8.66
N PRO A 38 -3.61 8.79 -9.24
CA PRO A 38 -3.42 8.54 -10.66
C PRO A 38 -3.82 7.11 -11.05
N ARG A 39 -4.07 6.86 -12.35
CA ARG A 39 -4.43 5.52 -12.84
C ARG A 39 -3.36 4.50 -12.45
N GLY A 40 -3.79 3.35 -11.93
CA GLY A 40 -2.90 2.31 -11.41
C GLY A 40 -2.49 2.50 -9.95
N PHE A 41 -2.93 3.58 -9.31
CA PHE A 41 -2.75 3.83 -7.88
C PHE A 41 -4.09 4.06 -7.19
N ALA A 42 -4.12 3.79 -5.89
CA ALA A 42 -5.23 4.18 -5.02
C ALA A 42 -4.71 4.80 -3.74
N PHE A 43 -5.52 5.60 -3.07
CA PHE A 43 -5.18 6.06 -1.73
C PHE A 43 -5.17 4.91 -0.73
N ALA A 44 -4.11 4.81 0.07
CA ALA A 44 -4.04 3.93 1.23
C ALA A 44 -4.92 4.52 2.35
N ALA A 45 -6.23 4.38 2.19
CA ALA A 45 -7.26 5.00 3.03
C ALA A 45 -8.25 4.00 3.65
N GLY A 46 -7.94 2.70 3.65
CA GLY A 46 -8.85 1.68 4.19
C GLY A 46 -10.02 1.28 3.28
N GLN A 47 -10.04 1.75 2.03
CA GLN A 47 -11.16 1.47 1.12
C GLN A 47 -11.17 0.01 0.65
N PRO A 48 -12.36 -0.61 0.50
CA PRO A 48 -12.49 -1.95 -0.05
C PRO A 48 -12.30 -1.94 -1.57
N LEU A 49 -11.56 -2.91 -2.09
CA LEU A 49 -11.34 -3.17 -3.51
C LEU A 49 -11.83 -4.57 -3.89
N SER A 50 -12.30 -4.71 -5.13
CA SER A 50 -12.69 -6.01 -5.68
C SER A 50 -11.45 -6.88 -5.93
N ILE A 51 -11.48 -8.11 -5.42
CA ILE A 51 -10.41 -9.10 -5.65
C ILE A 51 -10.31 -9.42 -7.13
N THR A 52 -11.44 -9.57 -7.83
CA THR A 52 -11.47 -9.96 -9.25
C THR A 52 -10.78 -8.95 -10.17
N GLN A 53 -10.76 -7.68 -9.78
CA GLN A 53 -10.10 -6.61 -10.55
C GLN A 53 -8.66 -6.36 -10.12
N ASN A 54 -8.27 -6.81 -8.91
CA ASN A 54 -6.96 -6.54 -8.31
C ASN A 54 -6.34 -7.81 -7.73
N THR A 55 -6.41 -8.92 -8.48
CA THR A 55 -5.95 -10.24 -8.04
C THR A 55 -4.47 -10.26 -7.67
N ALA A 56 -3.65 -9.52 -8.42
CA ALA A 56 -2.22 -9.41 -8.16
C ALA A 56 -1.92 -8.66 -6.86
N LEU A 57 -2.62 -7.57 -6.57
CA LEU A 57 -2.46 -6.86 -5.31
C LEU A 57 -2.97 -7.69 -4.13
N PHE A 58 -4.11 -8.39 -4.31
CA PHE A 58 -4.63 -9.31 -3.31
C PHE A 58 -3.63 -10.42 -2.98
N ALA A 59 -2.88 -10.95 -3.96
CA ALA A 59 -1.83 -11.93 -3.70
C ALA A 59 -0.67 -11.38 -2.85
N VAL A 60 -0.44 -10.06 -2.85
CA VAL A 60 0.61 -9.40 -2.07
C VAL A 60 0.16 -9.09 -0.64
N ILE A 61 -1.00 -8.44 -0.48
CA ILE A 61 -1.45 -7.93 0.84
C ILE A 61 -2.55 -8.77 1.51
N GLY A 62 -3.17 -9.68 0.76
CA GLY A 62 -4.28 -10.53 1.23
C GLY A 62 -5.44 -9.72 1.83
N THR A 63 -5.98 -10.25 2.93
CA THR A 63 -7.02 -9.61 3.74
C THR A 63 -6.48 -8.97 5.02
N THR A 64 -5.17 -8.74 5.12
CA THR A 64 -4.52 -8.25 6.36
C THR A 64 -5.14 -6.95 6.88
N TYR A 65 -5.65 -6.11 5.99
CA TYR A 65 -6.27 -4.82 6.34
C TYR A 65 -7.81 -4.86 6.37
N GLY A 66 -8.43 -6.04 6.19
CA GLY A 66 -9.87 -6.24 6.20
C GLY A 66 -10.45 -6.69 4.86
N GLY A 67 -11.78 -6.72 4.80
CA GLY A 67 -12.55 -7.26 3.68
C GLY A 67 -13.00 -8.70 3.91
N ASP A 68 -13.81 -9.22 2.99
CA ASP A 68 -14.42 -10.55 3.07
C ASP A 68 -13.47 -11.67 2.59
N GLY A 69 -12.42 -11.32 1.84
CA GLY A 69 -11.44 -12.29 1.33
C GLY A 69 -11.95 -13.21 0.22
N ARG A 70 -13.25 -13.20 -0.06
CA ARG A 70 -13.86 -13.93 -1.19
C ARG A 70 -14.19 -13.02 -2.35
N ILE A 71 -14.76 -11.85 -2.08
CA ILE A 71 -15.19 -10.88 -3.09
C ILE A 71 -14.31 -9.63 -3.10
N ASN A 72 -13.88 -9.20 -1.91
CA ASN A 72 -13.25 -7.91 -1.69
C ASN A 72 -12.24 -7.95 -0.53
N PHE A 73 -11.24 -7.10 -0.64
CA PHE A 73 -10.17 -6.90 0.35
C PHE A 73 -10.01 -5.40 0.60
N ALA A 74 -9.55 -5.02 1.79
CA ALA A 74 -9.33 -3.61 2.12
C ALA A 74 -7.87 -3.20 1.92
N LEU A 75 -7.67 -1.96 1.50
CA LEU A 75 -6.35 -1.34 1.49
C LEU A 75 -5.89 -0.96 2.91
N PRO A 76 -4.57 -0.80 3.15
CA PRO A 76 -4.10 -0.18 4.39
C PRO A 76 -4.69 1.24 4.57
N ASP A 77 -5.04 1.60 5.81
CA ASP A 77 -5.41 2.98 6.17
C ASP A 77 -4.19 3.69 6.74
N LEU A 78 -3.58 4.54 5.92
CA LEU A 78 -2.42 5.37 6.25
C LEU A 78 -2.79 6.85 6.39
N ARG A 79 -4.09 7.20 6.43
CA ARG A 79 -4.51 8.59 6.62
C ARG A 79 -4.09 9.06 8.01
N GLY A 80 -3.18 10.02 8.05
CA GLY A 80 -2.63 10.54 9.31
C GLY A 80 -1.73 9.54 10.04
N ARG A 81 -1.27 8.46 9.39
CA ARG A 81 -0.34 7.48 9.96
C ARG A 81 0.99 7.51 9.22
N THR A 82 2.09 7.37 9.96
CA THR A 82 3.43 7.22 9.39
C THR A 82 3.78 5.73 9.37
N PRO A 83 4.15 5.15 8.21
CA PRO A 83 4.62 3.79 8.14
C PRO A 83 5.83 3.60 9.08
N VAL A 84 5.75 2.63 9.98
CA VAL A 84 6.87 2.17 10.80
C VAL A 84 7.36 0.87 10.17
N GLY A 85 8.66 0.76 9.91
CA GLY A 85 9.24 -0.42 9.27
C GLY A 85 8.90 -1.72 10.01
N THR A 86 8.71 -2.80 9.26
CA THR A 86 8.51 -4.16 9.80
C THR A 86 9.83 -4.72 10.34
N GLY A 87 10.38 -4.07 11.36
CA GLY A 87 11.47 -4.56 12.18
C GLY A 87 10.94 -4.71 13.59
N GLY A 88 10.89 -5.95 14.11
CA GLY A 88 10.78 -6.14 15.55
C GLY A 88 11.93 -5.37 16.21
N SER A 89 11.59 -4.48 17.14
CA SER A 89 12.42 -3.44 17.79
C SER A 89 12.38 -2.04 17.15
N VAL A 90 11.21 -1.40 17.13
CA VAL A 90 11.15 0.06 17.34
C VAL A 90 10.72 0.28 18.77
N ASN A 91 11.66 0.69 19.63
CA ASN A 91 11.36 1.14 20.98
C ASN A 91 10.57 2.44 20.90
N LEU A 92 9.24 2.33 21.00
CA LEU A 92 8.35 3.47 21.17
C LEU A 92 8.52 4.02 22.59
N GLY A 93 9.48 4.94 22.77
CA GLY A 93 9.51 5.83 23.93
C GLY A 93 10.69 5.70 24.90
N GLN A 94 11.93 5.61 24.42
CA GLN A 94 13.06 5.87 25.32
C GLN A 94 13.24 7.39 25.50
N ARG A 95 12.47 7.94 26.46
CA ARG A 95 12.77 9.22 27.11
C ARG A 95 14.20 9.14 27.64
N LEU A 96 15.08 9.98 27.10
CA LEU A 96 16.44 10.15 27.60
C LEU A 96 16.39 10.58 29.09
N PRO A 97 17.19 9.98 29.98
CA PRO A 97 17.42 10.53 31.32
C PRO A 97 18.20 11.85 31.25
#